data_AF-A0A392SLY4-F1
#
_entry.id   AF-A0A392SLY4-F1
#
_cell.length_a   1.000
_cell.length_b   1.000
_cell.length_c   1.000
_cell.angle_alpha   90.00
_cell.angle_beta   90.00
_cell.angle_gamma   90.00
#
_symmetry.space_group_name_H-M   'P 1'
#
loop_
_entity.id
_entity.type
_entity.pdbx_description
1 polymer ?
#
loop_
_entity_poly.entity_id
_entity_poly.type
_entity_poly.pdbx_seq_one_letter_code
_entity_poly.pdbx_strand_id
1 'polypeptide(L)'
;MEIPYSDFDLVNEKAVDFEALKANSFDVEHFFTEQEWSQYFVSLNGPIYPILVKDFWPRCEIFDQVEADREYAMKVAEDVAKNKGKSREQLGLK
;
A
#
# COMPACT_ATOMS: atom_id res chain seq x y z
N MET A 1 14.91 -3.50 4.68
CA MET A 1 14.70 -4.76 3.91
C MET A 1 15.01 -4.45 2.46
N GLU A 2 15.97 -5.14 1.83
CA GLU A 2 16.20 -5.02 0.37
C GLU A 2 15.31 -6.05 -0.33
N ILE A 3 14.20 -5.60 -0.91
CA ILE A 3 13.35 -6.44 -1.77
C ILE A 3 13.86 -6.26 -3.21
N PRO A 4 14.22 -7.34 -3.92
CA PRO A 4 14.67 -7.24 -5.30
C PRO A 4 13.62 -6.56 -6.19
N TYR A 5 14.04 -5.67 -7.08
CA TYR A 5 13.14 -4.95 -7.98
C TYR A 5 12.29 -5.91 -8.84
N SER A 6 12.86 -7.06 -9.21
CA SER A 6 12.19 -8.13 -9.96
C SER A 6 11.00 -8.72 -9.23
N ASP A 7 10.98 -8.66 -7.90
CA ASP A 7 10.03 -9.39 -7.06
C ASP A 7 8.77 -8.56 -6.79
N PHE A 8 8.73 -7.29 -7.23
CA PHE A 8 7.53 -6.47 -7.15
C PHE A 8 6.55 -6.81 -8.26
N ASP A 9 5.45 -7.44 -7.87
CA ASP A 9 4.23 -7.52 -8.66
C ASP A 9 3.35 -6.30 -8.38
N LEU A 10 2.98 -5.59 -9.44
CA LEU A 10 2.18 -4.38 -9.34
C LEU A 10 0.74 -4.70 -9.73
N VAL A 11 -0.17 -4.49 -8.78
CA VAL A 11 -1.60 -4.73 -8.97
C VAL A 11 -2.28 -3.38 -9.18
N ASN A 12 -2.93 -3.24 -10.34
CA ASN A 12 -3.72 -2.06 -10.67
C ASN A 12 -5.19 -2.38 -10.44
N GLU A 13 -5.76 -1.79 -9.39
CA GLU A 13 -7.19 -1.91 -9.16
C GLU A 13 -7.96 -1.14 -10.25
N LYS A 14 -8.91 -1.83 -10.88
CA LYS A 14 -9.87 -1.23 -11.81
C LYS A 14 -11.18 -1.01 -11.05
N ALA A 15 -11.85 0.12 -11.29
CA ALA A 15 -13.18 0.38 -10.71
C ALA A 15 -14.21 -0.68 -11.12
N VAL A 16 -14.08 -1.22 -12.33
CA VAL A 16 -14.80 -2.40 -12.80
C VAL A 16 -13.82 -3.33 -13.50
N ASP A 17 -13.76 -4.57 -13.03
CA ASP A 17 -12.92 -5.62 -13.61
C ASP A 17 -13.77 -6.60 -14.44
N PHE A 18 -13.93 -6.30 -15.72
CA PHE A 18 -14.67 -7.14 -16.64
C PHE A 18 -14.01 -8.51 -16.86
N GLU A 19 -12.68 -8.63 -16.71
CA GLU A 19 -11.97 -9.90 -16.81
C GLU A 19 -12.35 -10.82 -15.64
N ALA A 20 -12.34 -10.28 -14.41
CA ALA A 20 -12.78 -11.00 -13.22
C ALA A 20 -14.27 -11.39 -13.29
N LEU A 21 -15.14 -10.48 -13.74
CA LEU A 21 -16.56 -10.79 -13.93
C LEU A 21 -16.77 -11.94 -14.92
N LYS A 22 -16.07 -11.90 -16.06
CA LYS A 22 -16.13 -12.95 -17.09
C LYS A 22 -15.60 -14.30 -16.56
N ALA A 23 -14.51 -14.29 -15.81
CA ALA A 23 -13.99 -15.49 -15.16
C ALA A 23 -14.98 -16.12 -14.16
N ASN A 24 -15.89 -15.31 -13.62
CA ASN A 24 -16.98 -15.74 -12.73
C ASN A 24 -18.33 -15.93 -13.45
N SER A 25 -18.30 -16.16 -14.78
CA SER A 25 -19.49 -16.40 -15.61
C SER A 25 -20.45 -15.21 -15.78
N PHE A 26 -19.98 -13.99 -15.54
CA PHE A 26 -20.70 -12.75 -15.82
C PHE A 26 -20.07 -12.02 -17.01
N ASP A 27 -20.49 -12.37 -18.24
CA ASP A 27 -20.05 -11.68 -19.46
C ASP A 27 -20.97 -10.49 -19.79
N VAL A 28 -20.73 -9.36 -19.12
CA VAL A 28 -21.57 -8.15 -19.19
C VAL A 28 -20.88 -6.95 -19.84
N GLU A 29 -19.61 -7.09 -20.22
CA GLU A 29 -18.82 -5.99 -20.81
C GLU A 29 -19.47 -5.43 -22.08
N HIS A 30 -20.01 -6.32 -22.92
CA HIS A 30 -20.64 -5.96 -24.19
C HIS A 30 -21.78 -4.94 -24.03
N PHE A 31 -22.58 -5.03 -22.94
CA PHE A 31 -23.65 -4.08 -22.67
C PHE A 31 -23.16 -2.63 -22.57
N PHE A 32 -21.91 -2.41 -22.16
CA PHE A 32 -21.34 -1.07 -22.03
C PHE A 32 -20.51 -0.66 -23.24
N THR A 33 -19.75 -1.59 -23.83
CA THR A 33 -18.91 -1.27 -24.99
C THR A 33 -19.73 -0.97 -26.23
N GLU A 34 -20.87 -1.63 -26.42
CA GLU A 34 -21.82 -1.36 -27.52
C GLU A 34 -22.46 0.04 -27.42
N GLN A 35 -22.48 0.61 -26.21
CA GLN A 35 -22.95 1.98 -25.95
C GLN A 35 -21.80 3.01 -25.97
N GLU A 36 -20.59 2.60 -26.38
CA GLU A 36 -19.38 3.44 -26.43
C GLU A 36 -18.92 3.95 -25.04
N TRP A 37 -19.31 3.29 -23.95
CA TRP A 37 -18.92 3.71 -22.59
C TRP A 37 -17.50 3.29 -22.17
N SER A 38 -16.73 2.64 -23.05
CA SER A 38 -15.37 2.19 -22.73
C SER A 38 -14.48 3.32 -22.18
N GLN A 39 -14.58 4.53 -22.73
CA GLN A 39 -13.79 5.68 -22.28
C GLN A 39 -14.17 6.17 -20.88
N TYR A 40 -15.42 5.95 -20.46
CA TYR A 40 -15.88 6.28 -19.11
C TYR A 40 -15.17 5.40 -18.07
N PHE A 41 -15.09 4.09 -18.30
CA PHE A 41 -14.38 3.17 -17.40
C PHE A 41 -12.86 3.43 -17.37
N VAL A 42 -12.26 3.81 -18.50
CA VAL A 42 -10.86 4.26 -18.52
C VAL A 42 -10.67 5.50 -17.65
N SER A 43 -11.60 6.47 -17.75
CA SER A 43 -11.55 7.70 -16.96
C SER A 43 -11.73 7.47 -15.46
N LEU A 44 -12.57 6.49 -15.07
CA LEU A 44 -12.77 6.12 -13.65
C LEU A 44 -11.49 5.60 -12.98
N ASN A 45 -10.64 4.89 -13.73
CA ASN A 45 -9.38 4.35 -13.19
C ASN A 45 -8.31 5.45 -13.00
N GLY A 46 -8.43 6.57 -13.72
CA GLY A 46 -7.47 7.66 -13.68
C GLY A 46 -6.08 7.28 -14.22
N PRO A 47 -5.10 8.21 -14.16
CA PRO A 47 -3.74 7.91 -14.53
C PRO A 47 -3.08 7.03 -13.47
N ILE A 48 -2.49 5.92 -13.90
CA ILE A 48 -1.69 5.04 -13.06
C ILE A 48 -0.21 5.26 -13.40
N TYR A 49 0.65 5.29 -12.38
CA TYR A 49 2.10 5.44 -12.55
C TYR A 49 2.87 4.23 -12.00
N PRO A 50 2.79 3.05 -12.65
CA PRO A 50 3.38 1.81 -12.14
C PRO A 50 4.88 1.93 -11.87
N ILE A 51 5.62 2.55 -12.79
CA ILE A 51 7.08 2.70 -12.68
C ILE A 51 7.41 3.59 -11.48
N LEU A 52 6.70 4.71 -11.31
CA LEU A 52 6.92 5.60 -10.16
C LEU A 52 6.70 4.88 -8.84
N VAL A 53 5.62 4.10 -8.72
CA VAL A 53 5.32 3.33 -7.51
C VAL A 53 6.40 2.27 -7.26
N LYS A 54 6.81 1.54 -8.30
CA LYS A 54 7.82 0.49 -8.22
C LYS A 54 9.22 1.04 -7.91
N ASP A 55 9.53 2.26 -8.36
CA ASP A 55 10.81 2.93 -8.09
C ASP A 55 10.84 3.58 -6.70
N PHE A 56 9.68 3.98 -6.19
CA PHE A 56 9.53 4.60 -4.88
C PHE A 56 9.57 3.56 -3.75
N TRP A 57 8.89 2.42 -3.92
CA TRP A 57 8.72 1.44 -2.86
C TRP A 57 10.01 0.92 -2.21
N PRO A 58 11.08 0.58 -2.96
CA PRO A 58 12.36 0.15 -2.37
C PRO A 58 13.06 1.22 -1.55
N ARG A 59 12.66 2.50 -1.71
CA ARG A 59 13.24 3.66 -1.03
C ARG A 59 12.42 4.06 0.20
N CYS A 60 11.28 3.41 0.44
CA CYS A 60 10.46 3.66 1.61
C CYS A 60 11.15 3.11 2.87
N GLU A 61 11.11 3.89 3.94
CA GLU A 61 11.41 3.40 5.29
C GLU A 61 10.15 2.71 5.82
N ILE A 62 10.28 1.43 6.17
CA ILE A 62 9.21 0.66 6.79
C ILE A 62 9.49 0.61 8.28
N PHE A 63 8.61 1.21 9.07
CA PHE A 63 8.65 1.14 10.53
C PHE A 63 7.75 -0.01 10.97
N ASP A 64 8.36 -1.16 11.22
CA ASP A 64 7.66 -2.33 11.73
C ASP A 64 7.62 -2.35 13.27
N GLN A 65 7.01 -3.38 13.85
CA GLN A 65 6.94 -3.52 15.30
C GLN A 65 8.33 -3.64 15.95
N VAL A 66 9.30 -4.24 15.25
CA VAL A 66 10.67 -4.40 15.78
C VAL A 66 11.33 -3.05 15.91
N GLU A 67 11.20 -2.18 14.90
CA GLU A 67 11.76 -0.83 14.97
C GLU A 67 11.00 0.07 15.94
N ALA A 68 9.68 -0.11 16.07
CA ALA A 68 8.91 0.54 17.13
C ALA A 68 9.41 0.13 18.52
N ASP A 69 9.60 -1.17 18.77
CA ASP A 69 10.09 -1.68 20.07
C ASP A 69 11.52 -1.21 20.36
N ARG A 70 12.36 -1.15 19.32
CA ARG A 70 13.71 -0.59 19.41
C ARG A 70 13.69 0.89 19.76
N GLU A 71 12.85 1.68 19.11
CA GLU A 71 12.64 3.10 19.42
C GLU A 71 12.20 3.29 20.88
N TYR A 72 11.25 2.47 21.35
CA TYR A 72 10.81 2.47 22.75
C TYR A 72 11.96 2.17 23.71
N ALA A 73 12.73 1.11 23.45
CA ALA A 73 13.85 0.72 24.29
C ALA A 73 14.93 1.82 24.35
N MET A 74 15.23 2.47 23.22
CA MET A 74 16.15 3.61 23.17
C MET A 74 15.62 4.78 24.01
N LYS A 75 14.33 5.10 23.92
CA LYS A 75 13.71 6.18 24.70
C LYS A 75 13.70 5.90 26.20
N VAL A 76 13.50 4.65 26.60
CA VAL A 76 13.62 4.23 28.00
C VAL A 76 15.07 4.34 28.48
N ALA A 77 16.04 3.98 27.64
CA ALA A 77 17.46 4.01 27.99
C ALA A 77 18.03 5.44 28.18
N GLU A 78 17.47 6.45 27.50
CA GLU A 78 17.86 7.87 27.68
C GLU A 78 17.73 8.35 29.13
N ASP A 79 16.69 7.90 29.86
CA ASP A 79 16.47 8.22 31.27
C ASP A 79 15.66 7.10 31.94
N VAL A 80 16.37 6.03 32.34
CA VAL A 80 15.75 4.83 32.92
C VAL A 80 14.95 5.15 34.19
N ALA A 81 15.39 6.12 34.99
CA ALA A 81 14.72 6.48 36.23
C ALA A 81 13.34 7.11 35.97
N LYS A 82 13.23 7.93 34.93
CA LYS A 82 12.00 8.66 34.59
C LYS A 82 11.11 7.93 33.58
N ASN A 83 11.68 7.11 32.70
CA ASN A 83 10.98 6.60 31.53
C ASN A 83 10.53 5.14 31.67
N LYS A 84 11.13 4.36 32.58
CA LYS A 84 10.76 2.96 32.79
C LYS A 84 9.30 2.82 33.22
N GLY A 85 8.57 1.90 32.58
CA GLY A 85 7.17 1.59 32.90
C GLY A 85 6.14 2.56 32.29
N LYS A 86 6.58 3.60 31.57
CA LYS A 86 5.68 4.45 30.79
C LYS A 86 5.25 3.76 29.49
N SER A 87 4.05 4.08 29.03
CA SER A 87 3.56 3.69 27.70
C SER A 87 4.27 4.48 26.59
N ARG A 88 4.14 4.04 25.34
CA ARG A 88 4.69 4.74 24.16
C ARG A 88 4.17 6.17 24.07
N GLU A 89 2.87 6.37 24.26
CA GLU A 89 2.22 7.68 24.19
C GLU A 89 2.74 8.60 25.30
N GLN A 90 2.96 8.08 26.51
CA GLN A 90 3.52 8.83 27.64
C GLN A 90 5.00 9.22 27.42
N LEU A 91 5.70 8.50 26.55
CA LEU A 91 7.05 8.81 26.11
C LEU A 91 7.08 9.72 24.86
N GLY A 92 5.91 10.08 24.33
CA GLY A 92 5.78 10.90 23.12
C GLY A 92 6.10 10.16 21.82
N LEU A 93 6.09 8.82 21.86
CA LEU A 93 6.28 7.95 20.70
C LEU A 93 4.93 7.71 20.01
N LYS A 94 4.94 7.60 18.67
CA LYS A 94 3.76 7.29 17.87
C LYS A 94 3.52 5.78 17.74
#